data_AF-A0A7Y2KZ41-F1
#
_entry.id   AF-A0A7Y2KZ41-F1
#
_cell.length_a   1.000
_cell.length_b   1.000
_cell.length_c   1.000
_cell.angle_alpha   90.00
_cell.angle_beta   90.00
_cell.angle_gamma   90.00
#
_symmetry.space_group_name_H-M   'P 1'
#
loop_
_entity.id
_entity.type
_entity.pdbx_description
1 polymer ?
#
loop_
_entity_poly.entity_id
_entity_poly.type
_entity_poly.pdbx_seq_one_letter_code
_entity_poly.pdbx_strand_id
1 'polypeptide(L)' 'MWIPDLGESPQPRYLALVEAIARAIACGDLKPGARLPPQRRLAWALGWNPSTTMQAYREAARRHL' A
#
# COMPACT_ATOMS: atom_id res chain seq x y z
N MET A 1 -7.27 -11.08 -2.54
CA MET A 1 -6.82 -10.08 -1.54
C MET A 1 -5.42 -9.66 -1.95
N TRP A 2 -5.19 -8.37 -2.19
CA TRP A 2 -3.88 -7.88 -2.64
C TRP A 2 -2.94 -7.68 -1.46
N ILE A 3 -1.72 -8.21 -1.57
CA ILE A 3 -0.63 -8.04 -0.61
C ILE A 3 0.63 -7.76 -1.44
N PRO A 4 1.22 -6.56 -1.35
CA PRO A 4 2.42 -6.24 -2.11
C PRO A 4 3.64 -6.90 -1.48
N ASP A 5 4.59 -7.28 -2.33
CA ASP A 5 5.97 -7.49 -1.90
C ASP A 5 6.69 -6.13 -1.95
N LEU A 6 7.22 -5.69 -0.81
CA LEU A 6 7.79 -4.36 -0.64
C LEU A 6 9.33 -4.38 -0.66
N GLY A 7 9.94 -5.57 -0.74
CA GLY A 7 11.39 -5.76 -0.83
C GLY A 7 12.21 -4.96 0.19
N GLU A 8 13.52 -4.88 -0.04
CA GLU A 8 14.38 -3.90 0.63
C GLU A 8 14.42 -2.63 -0.21
N SER A 9 13.44 -1.74 0.00
CA SER A 9 13.48 -0.40 -0.57
C SER A 9 14.31 0.52 0.34
N PRO A 10 15.21 1.37 -0.21
CA PRO A 10 15.90 2.40 0.56
C PRO A 10 14.95 3.53 1.00
N GLN A 11 13.71 3.53 0.51
CA GLN A 11 12.69 4.51 0.87
C GLN A 11 12.05 4.20 2.24
N PRO A 12 11.49 5.20 2.91
CA PRO A 12 10.58 4.99 4.03
C PRO A 12 9.50 3.96 3.70
N ARG A 13 9.26 3.01 4.60
CA ARG A 13 8.28 1.91 4.43
C ARG A 13 6.94 2.38 3.89
N TYR A 14 6.36 3.44 4.44
CA TYR A 14 5.07 3.95 3.98
C TYR A 14 5.09 4.38 2.49
N LEU A 15 6.21 4.93 2.00
CA LEU A 15 6.37 5.32 0.59
C LEU A 15 6.49 4.09 -0.32
N ALA A 16 7.24 3.07 0.10
CA ALA A 16 7.33 1.82 -0.65
C ALA A 16 5.93 1.20 -0.84
N LEU A 17 5.06 1.26 0.18
CA LEU A 17 3.68 0.80 0.06
C LEU A 17 2.84 1.67 -0.90
N VAL A 18 3.02 3.00 -0.88
CA VAL A 18 2.33 3.90 -1.83
C VAL A 18 2.74 3.59 -3.27
N GLU A 19 4.03 3.38 -3.53
CA GLU A 19 4.51 3.00 -4.86
C GLU A 19 4.01 1.62 -5.29
N ALA A 20 3.96 0.66 -4.38
CA ALA A 20 3.38 -0.65 -4.68
C ALA A 20 1.90 -0.56 -5.04
N ILE A 21 1.12 0.29 -4.34
CA ILE A 21 -0.28 0.56 -4.70
C ILE A 21 -0.36 1.17 -6.10
N ALA A 22 0.44 2.21 -6.38
CA ALA A 22 0.46 2.87 -7.69
C ALA A 22 0.82 1.89 -8.82
N ARG A 23 1.82 1.03 -8.59
CA ARG A 23 2.25 0.01 -9.55
C ARG A 23 1.19 -1.05 -9.76
N ALA A 24 0.54 -1.52 -8.69
CA ALA A 24 -0.55 -2.49 -8.79
C ALA A 24 -1.74 -1.93 -9.58
N ILE A 25 -2.02 -0.63 -9.46
CA ILE A 25 -3.04 0.04 -10.29
C ILE A 25 -2.59 0.11 -11.75
N ALA A 26 -1.34 0.52 -12.00
CA ALA A 26 -0.78 0.62 -13.35
C ALA A 26 -0.70 -0.74 -14.07
N CYS A 27 -0.42 -1.82 -13.35
CA CYS A 27 -0.38 -3.18 -13.88
C CYS A 27 -1.78 -3.82 -14.00
N GLY A 28 -2.82 -3.20 -13.44
CA GLY A 28 -4.20 -3.72 -13.46
C GLY A 28 -4.53 -4.74 -12.37
N ASP A 29 -3.59 -5.04 -11.47
CA ASP A 29 -3.82 -5.90 -10.30
C ASP A 29 -4.83 -5.29 -9.32
N LEU A 30 -4.82 -3.96 -9.22
CA LEU A 30 -5.83 -3.16 -8.54
C LEU A 30 -6.58 -2.33 -9.56
N LYS A 31 -7.91 -2.49 -9.63
CA LYS A 31 -8.73 -1.57 -10.43
C LYS A 31 -8.77 -0.20 -9.75
N PRO A 32 -8.76 0.90 -10.51
CA PRO A 32 -9.09 2.22 -9.96
C PRO A 32 -10.43 2.15 -9.21
N GLY A 33 -10.44 2.60 -7.95
CA GLY A 33 -11.61 2.50 -7.07
C GLY A 33 -11.84 1.12 -6.43
N ALA A 34 -10.96 0.14 -6.66
CA ALA A 34 -10.98 -1.11 -5.91
C ALA A 34 -10.71 -0.84 -4.42
N ARG A 35 -11.47 -1.50 -3.55
CA ARG A 35 -11.24 -1.39 -2.11
C ARG A 35 -9.89 -2.02 -1.75
N LEU A 36 -9.01 -1.20 -1.18
CA LEU A 36 -7.80 -1.68 -0.52
C LEU A 36 -8.14 -2.60 0.66
N PRO A 37 -7.23 -3.52 1.03
CA PRO A 37 -7.41 -4.33 2.21
C PRO A 37 -7.57 -3.47 3.48
N PRO A 38 -8.29 -3.93 4.51
CA PRO A 38 -8.38 -3.23 5.78
C PRO A 38 -6.98 -2.97 6.37
N GLN A 39 -6.73 -1.76 6.86
CA GLN A 39 -5.39 -1.30 7.31
C GLN A 39 -4.71 -2.30 8.26
N ARG A 40 -5.46 -2.82 9.26
CA ARG A 40 -4.93 -3.73 10.27
C ARG A 40 -4.52 -5.07 9.67
N ARG A 41 -5.27 -5.54 8.68
CA ARG A 41 -5.00 -6.82 8.03
C ARG A 41 -3.79 -6.71 7.12
N LEU A 42 -3.66 -5.62 6.36
CA LEU A 42 -2.48 -5.38 5.54
C LEU A 42 -1.23 -5.17 6.40
N ALA A 43 -1.33 -4.39 7.47
CA ALA A 43 -0.25 -4.20 8.42
C ALA A 43 0.24 -5.54 9.01
N TRP A 44 -0.70 -6.40 9.42
CA TRP A 44 -0.35 -7.73 9.94
C TRP A 44 0.32 -8.61 8.88
N ALA A 45 -0.20 -8.63 7.65
CA ALA A 45 0.39 -9.40 6.54
C ALA A 45 1.81 -8.92 6.17
N LEU A 46 2.08 -7.62 6.30
CA LEU A 46 3.39 -7.02 6.03
C LEU A 46 4.33 -7.05 7.25
N GLY A 47 3.85 -7.44 8.44
CA GLY A 47 4.60 -7.33 9.69
C GLY A 47 4.88 -5.87 10.11
N TRP A 48 4.03 -4.94 9.69
CA TRP A 48 4.18 -3.51 9.93
C TRP A 48 3.30 -2.99 11.06
N ASN A 49 3.65 -1.81 11.59
CA ASN A 49 2.79 -1.08 12.48
C ASN A 49 1.55 -0.56 11.71
N PRO A 50 0.31 -0.74 12.22
CA PRO A 50 -0.90 -0.21 11.61
C PRO A 50 -0.84 1.29 11.26
N SER A 51 -0.14 2.10 12.06
CA SER A 51 0.04 3.53 11.80
C SER A 51 0.86 3.80 10.52
N THR A 52 1.85 2.95 10.21
CA THR A 52 2.64 3.04 8.97
C THR A 52 1.78 2.72 7.75
N THR A 53 0.93 1.70 7.84
CA THR A 53 -0.03 1.36 6.79
C THR A 53 -1.08 2.46 6.60
N MET A 54 -1.57 3.05 7.70
CA MET A 54 -2.50 4.19 7.65
C MET A 54 -1.85 5.40 6.98
N GLN A 55 -0.59 5.71 7.30
CA GLN A 55 0.15 6.79 6.66
C GLN A 55 0.30 6.55 5.15
N ALA A 56 0.60 5.33 4.74
CA ALA A 56 0.67 4.98 3.32
C ALA A 56 -0.69 5.17 2.63
N TYR A 57 -1.79 4.74 3.24
CA TYR A 57 -3.13 4.93 2.66
C TYR A 57 -3.51 6.39 2.52
N ARG A 58 -3.17 7.23 3.52
CA ARG A 58 -3.39 8.67 3.44
C ARG A 58 -2.60 9.31 2.30
N GLU A 59 -1.35 8.89 2.12
CA GLU A 59 -0.52 9.39 1.02
C GLU A 59 -0.98 8.88 -0.35
N ALA A 60 -1.43 7.63 -0.45
CA ALA A 60 -2.02 7.11 -1.68
C ALA A 60 -3.30 7.87 -2.06
N ALA A 61 -4.18 8.12 -1.09
CA ALA A 61 -5.38 8.93 -1.29
C ALA A 61 -5.05 10.37 -1.70
N ARG A 62 -4.02 10.98 -1.09
CA ARG A 62 -3.52 12.32 -1.45
C ARG A 62 -3.00 12.38 -2.89
N ARG A 63 -2.48 11.27 -3.41
CA ARG A 63 -2.00 11.13 -4.79
C ARG A 63 -3.09 10.70 -5.78
N HIS A 64 -4.34 10.56 -5.34
CA HIS A 64 -5.47 10.10 -6.15
C HIS A 64 -5.24 8.73 -6.82
N LEU A 65 -4.60 7.81 -6.08
CA LEU A 65 -4.43 6.40 -6.46
C LEU A 65 -5.68 5.59 -6.11
#